data_AF-A0A146FNW5-F1
#
_entry.id   AF-A0A146FNW5-F1
#
_cell.length_a   1.000
_cell.length_b   1.000
_cell.length_c   1.000
_cell.angle_alpha   90.00
_cell.angle_beta   90.00
_cell.angle_gamma   90.00
#
_symmetry.space_group_name_H-M   'P 1'
#
loop_
_entity.id
_entity.type
_entity.pdbx_description
1 polymer ?
#
loop_
_entity_poly.entity_id
_entity_poly.type
_entity_poly.pdbx_seq_one_letter_code
_entity_poly.pdbx_strand_id
1 'polypeptide(L)'
;MGAIEIPPLEYTPVDEVAERVSRCRKTFHEHTTRDVEYRLVQLRKLYWAIKDRVDEIHEALRLDLNRPLFEAVMAESTWLLNDIVFVCRNLPKWVKDEKAEDIDLTFKFTSPKIRKDPLGCVLVIGAFNYPFQLTLGPVIGAIAAGNTVVIKPSEKSSNCAVVIQQIIEAALDPSAYTIVQGAIPETQALLAERWDKIFFTGSANVGRIIAKAAAPNLTPIVLELGGINPAIISKNADPRLVARRLFWPKLMNAGQLCTSQNYLLVERPLVDAVVEEFKKVYKEFYPQGAKGSADFSHIIDDASFHRIKGMIDNTKGKIVMGGSMDEKERFIEPTVVVVDSPEDSMITQESFGPLIPILPVDSVEQAVQIANGVQSTPLGLYPFGSKAEVEKILSQTRSGGVAVNDAALHIPTLPFGGVGESGQGAYRGKASFDVFVHRRTITTSPSWIESFLAIRYPPYNGKEELFKKATTLIPDFDRDCKKVQLSWLRYFLTLGGGSAKSGAARATVVAAGE
;
A
#
# COMPACT_ATOMS: atom_id res chain seq x y z
N MET A 1 21.77 -23.33 -21.59
CA MET A 1 22.15 -22.83 -20.26
C MET A 1 21.94 -23.99 -19.29
N GLY A 2 22.87 -24.21 -18.34
CA GLY A 2 22.67 -25.25 -17.32
C GLY A 2 21.43 -24.95 -16.48
N ALA A 3 20.89 -25.97 -15.80
CA ALA A 3 19.83 -25.74 -14.82
C ALA A 3 20.35 -24.78 -13.75
N ILE A 4 19.61 -23.71 -13.46
CA ILE A 4 19.94 -22.81 -12.35
C ILE A 4 19.63 -23.55 -11.06
N GLU A 5 20.66 -23.79 -10.24
CA GLU A 5 20.53 -24.51 -8.99
C GLU A 5 20.42 -23.51 -7.83
N ILE A 6 19.25 -23.48 -7.18
CA ILE A 6 18.99 -22.65 -6.01
C ILE A 6 19.17 -23.54 -4.77
N PRO A 7 20.04 -23.18 -3.81
CA PRO A 7 20.25 -24.00 -2.62
C PRO A 7 18.99 -24.01 -1.73
N PRO A 8 18.84 -25.01 -0.85
CA PRO A 8 17.72 -25.04 0.09
C PRO A 8 17.75 -23.83 1.04
N LEU A 9 16.57 -23.40 1.47
CA LEU A 9 16.43 -22.30 2.43
C LEU A 9 16.98 -22.70 3.81
N GLU A 10 17.97 -21.95 4.28
CA GLU A 10 18.53 -22.08 5.64
C GLU A 10 17.97 -20.99 6.55
N TYR A 11 17.46 -21.38 7.72
CA TYR A 11 16.94 -20.43 8.69
C TYR A 11 18.06 -19.81 9.51
N THR A 12 17.91 -18.53 9.82
CA THR A 12 18.82 -17.81 10.70
C THR A 12 18.68 -18.35 12.13
N PRO A 13 19.77 -18.75 12.80
CA PRO A 13 19.71 -19.14 14.20
C PRO A 13 19.07 -18.02 15.04
N VAL A 14 18.11 -18.39 15.88
CA VAL A 14 17.29 -17.43 16.65
C VAL A 14 18.16 -16.55 17.57
N ASP A 15 19.25 -17.10 18.08
CA ASP A 15 20.23 -16.41 18.92
C ASP A 15 21.09 -15.37 18.17
N GLU A 16 21.19 -15.46 16.84
CA GLU A 16 21.86 -14.44 16.01
C GLU A 16 20.99 -13.21 15.71
N VAL A 17 19.66 -13.32 15.86
CA VAL A 17 18.72 -12.25 15.47
C VAL A 17 19.03 -10.94 16.19
N ALA A 18 19.22 -10.99 17.51
CA ALA A 18 19.50 -9.80 18.32
C ALA A 18 20.83 -9.12 17.92
N GLU A 19 21.86 -9.91 17.56
CA GLU A 19 23.14 -9.37 17.11
C GLU A 19 23.00 -8.62 15.79
N ARG A 20 22.31 -9.21 14.81
CA ARG A 20 22.03 -8.59 13.50
C ARG A 20 21.27 -7.28 13.66
N VAL A 21 20.24 -7.26 14.52
CA VAL A 21 19.45 -6.06 14.82
C VAL A 21 20.29 -4.98 15.50
N SER A 22 21.10 -5.36 16.49
CA SER A 22 22.00 -4.44 17.21
C SER A 22 23.00 -3.77 16.27
N ARG A 23 23.56 -4.51 15.31
CA ARG A 23 24.46 -4.00 14.28
C ARG A 23 23.82 -2.92 13.42
N CYS A 24 22.63 -3.17 12.87
CA CYS A 24 21.88 -2.19 12.10
C CYS A 24 21.56 -0.93 12.92
N ARG A 25 21.10 -1.10 14.16
CA ARG A 25 20.80 0.02 15.05
C ARG A 25 22.04 0.87 15.33
N LYS A 26 23.19 0.24 15.58
CA LYS A 26 24.48 0.92 15.77
C LYS A 26 24.84 1.77 14.54
N THR A 27 24.80 1.19 13.34
CA THR A 27 25.12 1.92 12.10
C THR A 27 24.18 3.10 11.86
N PHE A 28 22.89 3.01 12.22
CA PHE A 28 22.00 4.16 12.15
C PHE A 28 22.44 5.30 13.08
N HIS A 29 22.83 4.98 14.32
CA HIS A 29 23.27 5.96 15.30
C HIS A 29 24.65 6.58 14.99
N GLU A 30 25.48 5.88 14.22
CA GLU A 30 26.73 6.42 13.64
C GLU A 30 26.48 7.38 12.47
N HIS A 31 25.22 7.54 12.06
CA HIS A 31 24.77 8.47 11.01
C HIS A 31 25.26 8.13 9.59
N THR A 32 25.79 6.93 9.38
CA THR A 32 26.27 6.43 8.08
C THR A 32 25.21 6.59 6.98
N THR A 33 23.95 6.26 7.28
CA THR A 33 22.85 6.28 6.31
C THR A 33 22.26 7.68 6.06
N ARG A 34 22.74 8.73 6.74
CA ARG A 34 22.19 10.08 6.58
C ARG A 34 22.57 10.72 5.26
N ASP A 35 23.78 10.46 4.77
CA ASP A 35 24.25 11.03 3.51
C ASP A 35 23.41 10.54 2.32
N VAL A 36 23.07 11.45 1.41
CA VAL A 36 22.19 11.14 0.27
C VAL A 36 22.93 10.31 -0.77
N GLU A 37 24.24 10.58 -0.98
CA GLU A 37 25.03 9.79 -1.93
C GLU A 37 25.24 8.37 -1.43
N TYR A 38 25.46 8.16 -0.12
CA TYR A 38 25.44 6.82 0.47
C TYR A 38 24.15 6.06 0.09
N ARG A 39 22.96 6.65 0.30
CA ARG A 39 21.67 6.01 -0.04
C ARG A 39 21.56 5.69 -1.54
N LEU A 40 21.97 6.61 -2.40
CA LEU A 40 21.96 6.42 -3.85
C LEU A 40 22.90 5.29 -4.30
N VAL A 41 24.09 5.17 -3.68
CA VAL A 41 25.02 4.07 -3.96
C VAL A 41 24.40 2.73 -3.58
N GLN A 42 23.77 2.61 -2.41
CA GLN A 42 23.10 1.37 -1.99
C GLN A 42 21.98 0.97 -2.96
N LEU A 43 21.14 1.93 -3.38
CA LEU A 43 20.09 1.69 -4.37
C LEU A 43 20.65 1.27 -5.74
N ARG A 44 21.73 1.89 -6.22
CA ARG A 44 22.39 1.51 -7.49
C ARG A 44 23.01 0.11 -7.41
N LYS A 45 23.61 -0.26 -6.27
CA LYS A 45 24.11 -1.63 -6.05
C LYS A 45 22.98 -2.65 -6.07
N LEU A 46 21.87 -2.35 -5.39
CA LEU A 46 20.68 -3.20 -5.40
C LEU A 46 20.11 -3.39 -6.81
N TYR A 47 20.08 -2.33 -7.63
CA TYR A 47 19.66 -2.42 -9.03
C TYR A 47 20.49 -3.46 -9.79
N TRP A 48 21.82 -3.38 -9.71
CA TRP A 48 22.69 -4.29 -10.44
C TRP A 48 22.61 -5.72 -9.90
N ALA A 49 22.57 -5.92 -8.58
CA ALA A 49 22.38 -7.28 -8.04
C ALA A 49 21.05 -7.92 -8.43
N ILE A 50 19.96 -7.15 -8.53
CA ILE A 50 18.70 -7.67 -9.08
C ILE A 50 18.87 -7.96 -10.58
N LYS A 51 19.47 -7.03 -11.33
CA LYS A 51 19.63 -7.14 -12.78
C LYS A 51 20.48 -8.35 -13.20
N ASP A 52 21.53 -8.63 -12.45
CA ASP A 52 22.47 -9.73 -12.70
C ASP A 52 21.87 -11.10 -12.32
N ARG A 53 20.80 -11.12 -11.53
CA ARG A 53 20.10 -12.32 -11.05
C ARG A 53 18.69 -12.50 -11.59
N VAL A 54 18.33 -11.82 -12.68
CA VAL A 54 16.97 -11.89 -13.25
C VAL A 54 16.57 -13.33 -13.60
N ASP A 55 17.51 -14.13 -14.12
CA ASP A 55 17.23 -15.53 -14.46
C ASP A 55 17.01 -16.39 -13.20
N GLU A 56 17.75 -16.14 -12.11
CA GLU A 56 17.56 -16.81 -10.82
C GLU A 56 16.21 -16.42 -10.18
N ILE A 57 15.81 -15.14 -10.30
CA ILE A 57 14.49 -14.66 -9.86
C ILE A 57 13.37 -15.40 -10.60
N HIS A 58 13.49 -15.54 -11.93
CA HIS A 58 12.48 -16.23 -12.74
C HIS A 58 12.38 -17.71 -12.39
N GLU A 59 13.53 -18.38 -12.20
CA GLU A 59 13.54 -19.78 -11.81
C GLU A 59 12.96 -19.99 -10.40
N ALA A 60 13.29 -19.14 -9.45
CA ALA A 60 12.73 -19.20 -8.10
C ALA A 60 11.19 -19.08 -8.10
N LEU A 61 10.65 -18.14 -8.89
CA LEU A 61 9.21 -17.95 -9.04
C LEU A 61 8.54 -19.13 -9.74
N ARG A 62 9.22 -19.74 -10.73
CA ARG A 62 8.74 -20.95 -11.39
C ARG A 62 8.69 -22.13 -10.40
N LEU A 63 9.72 -22.30 -9.58
CA LEU A 63 9.78 -23.40 -8.59
C LEU A 63 8.74 -23.24 -7.48
N ASP A 64 8.55 -22.02 -6.94
CA ASP A 64 7.64 -21.79 -5.81
C ASP A 64 6.16 -21.66 -6.24
N LEU A 65 5.88 -21.05 -7.40
CA LEU A 65 4.52 -20.65 -7.80
C LEU A 65 4.09 -21.16 -9.18
N ASN A 66 4.96 -21.89 -9.90
CA ASN A 66 4.79 -22.14 -11.33
C ASN A 66 4.53 -20.84 -12.13
N ARG A 67 5.21 -19.76 -11.73
CA ARG A 67 4.95 -18.43 -12.28
C ARG A 67 5.29 -18.36 -13.79
N PRO A 68 4.39 -17.87 -14.65
CA PRO A 68 4.71 -17.59 -16.04
C PRO A 68 5.83 -16.56 -16.17
N LEU A 69 6.75 -16.77 -17.12
CA LEU A 69 7.89 -15.88 -17.34
C LEU A 69 7.43 -14.42 -17.55
N PHE A 70 6.38 -14.20 -18.34
CA PHE A 70 5.87 -12.86 -18.59
C PHE A 70 5.39 -12.17 -17.30
N GLU A 71 4.68 -12.89 -16.42
CA GLU A 71 4.25 -12.35 -15.13
C GLU A 71 5.44 -12.05 -14.21
N ALA A 72 6.43 -12.95 -14.15
CA ALA A 72 7.66 -12.72 -13.37
C ALA A 72 8.41 -11.45 -13.83
N VAL A 73 8.50 -11.26 -15.14
CA VAL A 73 9.12 -10.06 -15.74
C VAL A 73 8.33 -8.80 -15.44
N MET A 74 7.02 -8.82 -15.67
CA MET A 74 6.15 -7.65 -15.59
C MET A 74 5.86 -7.23 -14.15
N ALA A 75 5.53 -8.18 -13.27
CA ALA A 75 5.03 -7.90 -11.93
C ALA A 75 6.13 -7.87 -10.85
N GLU A 76 7.33 -8.38 -11.15
CA GLU A 76 8.42 -8.48 -10.16
C GLU A 76 9.71 -7.84 -10.67
N SER A 77 10.43 -8.49 -11.59
CA SER A 77 11.81 -8.07 -11.89
C SER A 77 11.89 -6.69 -12.56
N THR A 78 11.11 -6.45 -13.63
CA THR A 78 11.14 -5.16 -14.35
C THR A 78 10.53 -4.04 -13.51
N TRP A 79 9.48 -4.34 -12.74
CA TRP A 79 8.87 -3.38 -11.83
C TRP A 79 9.89 -2.91 -10.80
N LEU A 80 10.53 -3.82 -10.07
CA LEU A 80 11.54 -3.47 -9.06
C LEU A 80 12.67 -2.61 -9.63
N LEU A 81 13.21 -2.98 -10.80
CA LEU A 81 14.25 -2.21 -11.47
C LEU A 81 13.79 -0.79 -11.79
N ASN A 82 12.55 -0.62 -12.25
CA ASN A 82 11.95 0.68 -12.53
C ASN A 82 11.70 1.50 -11.26
N ASP A 83 11.24 0.86 -10.17
CA ASP A 83 11.05 1.52 -8.87
C ASP A 83 12.39 2.09 -8.36
N ILE A 84 13.48 1.33 -8.45
CA ILE A 84 14.82 1.81 -8.04
C ILE A 84 15.26 3.00 -8.89
N VAL A 85 15.13 2.92 -10.21
CA VAL A 85 15.49 4.04 -11.11
C VAL A 85 14.65 5.27 -10.81
N PHE A 86 13.34 5.10 -10.60
CA PHE A 86 12.42 6.18 -10.24
C PHE A 86 12.84 6.85 -8.93
N VAL A 87 13.11 6.06 -7.89
CA VAL A 87 13.53 6.57 -6.57
C VAL A 87 14.88 7.28 -6.67
N CYS A 88 15.88 6.70 -7.34
CA CYS A 88 17.19 7.32 -7.55
C CYS A 88 17.09 8.69 -8.24
N ARG A 89 16.23 8.82 -9.26
CA ARG A 89 16.03 10.10 -9.99
C ARG A 89 15.40 11.18 -9.13
N ASN A 90 14.54 10.80 -8.18
CA ASN A 90 13.75 11.74 -7.40
C ASN A 90 14.29 12.01 -5.99
N LEU A 91 15.12 11.11 -5.44
CA LEU A 91 15.61 11.20 -4.07
C LEU A 91 16.28 12.55 -3.73
N PRO A 92 17.15 13.14 -4.57
CA PRO A 92 17.72 14.47 -4.30
C PRO A 92 16.69 15.59 -4.13
N LYS A 93 15.51 15.45 -4.74
CA LYS A 93 14.38 16.36 -4.56
C LYS A 93 13.62 16.04 -3.27
N TRP A 94 13.36 14.76 -3.01
CA TRP A 94 12.55 14.33 -1.87
C TRP A 94 13.21 14.59 -0.51
N VAL A 95 14.54 14.59 -0.41
CA VAL A 95 15.24 14.84 0.87
C VAL A 95 15.24 16.32 1.31
N LYS A 96 14.99 17.27 0.39
CA LYS A 96 15.05 18.71 0.68
C LYS A 96 13.98 19.11 1.70
N ASP A 97 14.33 20.00 2.64
CA ASP A 97 13.37 20.60 3.57
C ASP A 97 12.16 21.18 2.81
N GLU A 98 10.94 20.93 3.30
CA GLU A 98 9.70 21.46 2.74
C GLU A 98 9.35 22.81 3.38
N LYS A 99 8.69 23.67 2.61
CA LYS A 99 8.12 24.91 3.13
C LYS A 99 6.79 24.61 3.84
N ALA A 100 6.47 25.39 4.87
CA ALA A 100 5.11 25.42 5.42
C ALA A 100 4.23 26.35 4.56
N GLU A 101 3.39 25.79 3.69
CA GLU A 101 2.60 26.57 2.71
C GLU A 101 1.49 27.40 3.38
N ASP A 102 0.79 26.82 4.35
CA ASP A 102 -0.40 27.40 5.00
C ASP A 102 -0.09 28.06 6.36
N ILE A 103 0.96 28.89 6.41
CA ILE A 103 1.38 29.57 7.63
C ILE A 103 1.02 31.06 7.61
N ASP A 104 0.45 31.56 8.71
CA ASP A 104 0.15 32.98 8.91
C ASP A 104 1.44 33.82 8.85
N LEU A 105 1.32 35.07 8.37
CA LEU A 105 2.47 35.96 8.21
C LEU A 105 3.27 36.11 9.52
N THR A 106 2.58 36.19 10.66
CA THR A 106 3.20 36.32 11.99
C THR A 106 4.21 35.20 12.25
N PHE A 107 3.87 33.98 11.83
CA PHE A 107 4.74 32.81 12.00
C PHE A 107 5.75 32.65 10.86
N LYS A 108 5.60 33.32 9.70
CA LYS A 108 6.61 33.30 8.62
C LYS A 108 7.95 33.88 9.07
N PHE A 109 7.93 34.86 9.98
CA PHE A 109 9.15 35.44 10.54
C PHE A 109 9.98 34.45 11.37
N THR A 110 9.37 33.32 11.76
CA THR A 110 10.08 32.21 12.43
C THR A 110 10.73 31.23 11.46
N SER A 111 10.81 31.54 10.16
CA SER A 111 11.41 30.68 9.12
C SER A 111 11.00 29.20 9.21
N PRO A 112 9.69 28.91 9.26
CA PRO A 112 9.17 27.56 9.46
C PRO A 112 9.53 26.66 8.27
N LYS A 113 10.02 25.45 8.58
CA LYS A 113 10.30 24.41 7.59
C LYS A 113 10.00 23.03 8.14
N ILE A 114 9.79 22.08 7.24
CA ILE A 114 9.57 20.67 7.60
C ILE A 114 10.76 19.87 7.06
N ARG A 115 11.59 19.38 7.97
CA ARG A 115 12.69 18.46 7.65
C ARG A 115 12.17 17.02 7.62
N LYS A 116 12.73 16.20 6.74
CA LYS A 116 12.42 14.78 6.62
C LYS A 116 13.57 13.96 7.19
N ASP A 117 13.43 13.58 8.46
CA ASP A 117 14.43 12.79 9.17
C ASP A 117 14.11 11.29 9.02
N PRO A 118 15.08 10.40 8.77
CA PRO A 118 14.83 8.94 8.83
C PRO A 118 14.31 8.53 10.20
N LEU A 119 13.48 7.48 10.24
CA LEU A 119 12.91 6.97 11.49
C LEU A 119 13.93 6.24 12.35
N GLY A 120 14.75 5.36 11.75
CA GLY A 120 15.76 4.61 12.47
C GLY A 120 16.10 3.24 11.90
N CYS A 121 16.04 2.23 12.76
CA CYS A 121 16.14 0.83 12.40
C CYS A 121 14.74 0.26 12.17
N VAL A 122 14.46 -0.18 10.95
CA VAL A 122 13.13 -0.62 10.53
C VAL A 122 13.12 -2.10 10.15
N LEU A 123 11.99 -2.76 10.42
CA LEU A 123 11.74 -4.15 10.04
C LEU A 123 10.81 -4.18 8.83
N VAL A 124 11.18 -4.95 7.81
CA VAL A 124 10.34 -5.22 6.63
C VAL A 124 10.07 -6.72 6.55
N ILE A 125 8.79 -7.11 6.65
CA ILE A 125 8.32 -8.49 6.55
C ILE A 125 7.53 -8.64 5.24
N GLY A 126 8.07 -9.44 4.32
CA GLY A 126 7.50 -9.69 3.00
C GLY A 126 6.45 -10.80 2.97
N ALA A 127 5.68 -10.85 1.88
CA ALA A 127 4.66 -11.86 1.62
C ALA A 127 5.11 -12.82 0.50
N PHE A 128 4.49 -13.99 0.41
CA PHE A 128 4.91 -15.06 -0.51
C PHE A 128 4.44 -14.89 -1.96
N ASN A 129 3.42 -14.07 -2.21
CA ASN A 129 2.67 -14.12 -3.47
C ASN A 129 3.30 -13.25 -4.57
N TYR A 130 4.01 -12.19 -4.20
CA TYR A 130 4.93 -11.45 -5.08
C TYR A 130 6.21 -11.22 -4.28
N PRO A 131 6.99 -12.28 -4.03
CA PRO A 131 7.97 -12.31 -2.95
C PRO A 131 9.09 -11.30 -3.12
N PHE A 132 9.49 -10.99 -4.35
CA PHE A 132 10.50 -9.97 -4.59
C PHE A 132 9.89 -8.58 -4.44
N GLN A 133 8.76 -8.31 -5.09
CA GLN A 133 8.16 -6.98 -5.10
C GLN A 133 7.67 -6.53 -3.71
N LEU A 134 7.05 -7.43 -2.94
CA LEU A 134 6.48 -7.12 -1.62
C LEU A 134 7.52 -7.16 -0.48
N THR A 135 8.71 -7.68 -0.75
CA THR A 135 9.86 -7.60 0.16
C THR A 135 10.74 -6.41 -0.18
N LEU A 136 11.21 -6.31 -1.42
CA LEU A 136 12.20 -5.31 -1.82
C LEU A 136 11.58 -3.93 -2.12
N GLY A 137 10.33 -3.86 -2.56
CA GLY A 137 9.62 -2.59 -2.78
C GLY A 137 9.64 -1.65 -1.56
N PRO A 138 9.20 -2.09 -0.37
CA PRO A 138 9.33 -1.29 0.85
C PRO A 138 10.79 -1.06 1.30
N VAL A 139 11.71 -2.01 1.08
CA VAL A 139 13.14 -1.83 1.38
C VAL A 139 13.74 -0.68 0.58
N ILE A 140 13.40 -0.55 -0.71
CA ILE A 140 13.82 0.57 -1.57
C ILE A 140 13.40 1.90 -0.94
N GLY A 141 12.15 2.00 -0.44
CA GLY A 141 11.64 3.17 0.26
C GLY A 141 12.40 3.48 1.55
N ALA A 142 12.69 2.45 2.36
CA ALA A 142 13.40 2.58 3.62
C ALA A 142 14.86 3.04 3.43
N ILE A 143 15.58 2.48 2.43
CA ILE A 143 16.93 2.91 2.04
C ILE A 143 16.90 4.38 1.59
N ALA A 144 15.96 4.73 0.71
CA ALA A 144 15.81 6.10 0.22
C ALA A 144 15.55 7.10 1.35
N ALA A 145 14.72 6.72 2.32
CA ALA A 145 14.43 7.52 3.50
C ALA A 145 15.63 7.64 4.47
N GLY A 146 16.66 6.79 4.35
CA GLY A 146 17.89 6.84 5.14
C GLY A 146 17.88 5.96 6.39
N ASN A 147 17.04 4.92 6.40
CA ASN A 147 16.94 3.97 7.51
C ASN A 147 17.96 2.84 7.34
N THR A 148 18.23 2.14 8.44
CA THR A 148 18.80 0.78 8.41
C THR A 148 17.64 -0.21 8.40
N VAL A 149 17.83 -1.38 7.78
CA VAL A 149 16.72 -2.30 7.51
C VAL A 149 17.09 -3.73 7.86
N VAL A 150 16.21 -4.38 8.62
CA VAL A 150 16.19 -5.83 8.77
C VAL A 150 15.07 -6.38 7.91
N ILE A 151 15.40 -7.33 7.04
CA ILE A 151 14.53 -7.84 5.99
C ILE A 151 14.16 -9.29 6.33
N LYS A 152 12.87 -9.60 6.31
CA LYS A 152 12.34 -10.95 6.54
C LYS A 152 11.46 -11.37 5.36
N PRO A 153 11.99 -12.12 4.37
CA PRO A 153 11.18 -12.71 3.30
C PRO A 153 10.22 -13.78 3.86
N SER A 154 9.23 -14.16 3.07
CA SER A 154 8.35 -15.28 3.44
C SER A 154 9.04 -16.63 3.15
N GLU A 155 9.03 -17.51 4.15
CA GLU A 155 9.51 -18.89 4.06
C GLU A 155 8.66 -19.77 3.12
N LYS A 156 7.42 -19.37 2.82
CA LYS A 156 6.52 -20.12 1.93
C LYS A 156 7.02 -20.13 0.48
N SER A 157 7.60 -19.02 0.04
CA SER A 157 8.28 -18.89 -1.25
C SER A 157 9.78 -19.12 -1.04
N SER A 158 10.14 -20.37 -0.74
CA SER A 158 11.45 -20.73 -0.20
C SER A 158 12.61 -20.44 -1.17
N ASN A 159 12.45 -20.75 -2.45
CA ASN A 159 13.47 -20.47 -3.46
C ASN A 159 13.63 -18.96 -3.66
N CYS A 160 12.50 -18.22 -3.65
CA CYS A 160 12.54 -16.77 -3.76
C CYS A 160 13.24 -16.13 -2.55
N ALA A 161 13.01 -16.65 -1.34
CA ALA A 161 13.67 -16.16 -0.13
C ALA A 161 15.19 -16.31 -0.21
N VAL A 162 15.69 -17.43 -0.74
CA VAL A 162 17.12 -17.68 -0.96
C VAL A 162 17.72 -16.69 -1.95
N VAL A 163 17.05 -16.48 -3.10
CA VAL A 163 17.55 -15.52 -4.11
C VAL A 163 17.52 -14.10 -3.56
N ILE A 164 16.51 -13.71 -2.76
CA ILE A 164 16.48 -12.42 -2.07
C ILE A 164 17.70 -12.27 -1.16
N GLN A 165 18.06 -13.30 -0.38
CA GLN A 165 19.26 -13.27 0.46
C GLN A 165 20.53 -13.03 -0.35
N GLN A 166 20.72 -13.79 -1.42
CA GLN A 166 21.89 -13.66 -2.29
C GLN A 166 21.98 -12.28 -2.95
N ILE A 167 20.84 -11.67 -3.30
CA ILE A 167 20.80 -10.28 -3.81
C ILE A 167 21.25 -9.30 -2.74
N ILE A 168 20.72 -9.41 -1.53
CA ILE A 168 21.01 -8.47 -0.43
C ILE A 168 22.48 -8.58 0.00
N GLU A 169 22.97 -9.79 0.25
CA GLU A 169 24.34 -10.04 0.71
C GLU A 169 25.40 -9.68 -0.34
N ALA A 170 25.07 -9.77 -1.64
CA ALA A 170 25.98 -9.37 -2.71
C ALA A 170 26.09 -7.85 -2.91
N ALA A 171 25.04 -7.08 -2.58
CA ALA A 171 24.96 -5.66 -2.94
C ALA A 171 25.04 -4.68 -1.77
N LEU A 172 24.33 -4.96 -0.68
CA LEU A 172 24.07 -3.96 0.34
C LEU A 172 25.13 -3.97 1.44
N ASP A 173 25.33 -2.82 2.09
CA ASP A 173 26.17 -2.72 3.28
C ASP A 173 25.61 -3.61 4.42
N PRO A 174 26.30 -4.69 4.82
CA PRO A 174 25.79 -5.64 5.80
C PRO A 174 25.74 -5.07 7.22
N SER A 175 26.32 -3.89 7.46
CA SER A 175 26.16 -3.20 8.74
C SER A 175 24.84 -2.42 8.80
N ALA A 176 24.30 -1.99 7.66
CA ALA A 176 23.07 -1.19 7.57
C ALA A 176 21.84 -1.99 7.13
N TYR A 177 22.05 -3.07 6.36
CA TYR A 177 20.98 -3.86 5.76
C TYR A 177 21.30 -5.34 5.92
N THR A 178 20.44 -6.04 6.63
CA THR A 178 20.61 -7.48 6.90
C THR A 178 19.32 -8.22 6.67
N ILE A 179 19.44 -9.51 6.41
CA ILE A 179 18.32 -10.42 6.24
C ILE A 179 18.23 -11.39 7.42
N VAL A 180 17.03 -11.81 7.74
CA VAL A 180 16.73 -12.89 8.67
C VAL A 180 15.78 -13.85 7.95
N GLN A 181 16.27 -15.06 7.69
CA GLN A 181 15.45 -16.14 7.16
C GLN A 181 14.81 -16.90 8.29
N GLY A 182 13.58 -17.34 8.10
CA GLY A 182 12.90 -18.17 9.08
C GLY A 182 11.39 -18.10 9.00
N ALA A 183 10.76 -18.84 9.88
CA ALA A 183 9.32 -18.94 9.99
C ALA A 183 8.87 -18.21 11.27
N ILE A 184 7.98 -18.84 12.03
CA ILE A 184 7.40 -18.28 13.26
C ILE A 184 8.47 -17.97 14.33
N PRO A 185 9.42 -18.86 14.66
CA PRO A 185 10.38 -18.61 15.74
C PRO A 185 11.24 -17.35 15.51
N GLU A 186 11.80 -17.20 14.31
CA GLU A 186 12.64 -16.07 13.94
C GLU A 186 11.82 -14.80 13.82
N THR A 187 10.58 -14.89 13.29
CA THR A 187 9.65 -13.76 13.28
C THR A 187 9.30 -13.31 14.71
N GLN A 188 9.11 -14.22 15.65
CA GLN A 188 8.86 -13.89 17.06
C GLN A 188 10.07 -13.21 17.72
N ALA A 189 11.28 -13.71 17.44
CA ALA A 189 12.52 -13.07 17.91
C ALA A 189 12.66 -11.65 17.36
N LEU A 190 12.39 -11.44 16.07
CA LEU A 190 12.34 -10.10 15.47
C LEU A 190 11.29 -9.21 16.13
N LEU A 191 10.11 -9.73 16.44
CA LEU A 191 9.03 -8.95 17.05
C LEU A 191 9.26 -8.64 18.54
N ALA A 192 10.17 -9.36 19.21
CA ALA A 192 10.61 -9.05 20.56
C ALA A 192 11.57 -7.85 20.61
N GLU A 193 12.20 -7.52 19.48
CA GLU A 193 13.09 -6.38 19.36
C GLU A 193 12.35 -5.04 19.27
N ARG A 194 13.07 -3.95 19.59
CA ARG A 194 12.56 -2.58 19.44
C ARG A 194 12.76 -2.06 18.02
N TRP A 195 11.71 -1.53 17.40
CA TRP A 195 11.77 -0.98 16.05
C TRP A 195 11.33 0.48 16.01
N ASP A 196 11.96 1.25 15.12
CA ASP A 196 11.50 2.60 14.79
C ASP A 196 10.36 2.59 13.77
N LYS A 197 10.21 1.48 13.02
CA LYS A 197 9.04 1.15 12.21
C LYS A 197 8.99 -0.33 11.86
N ILE A 198 7.79 -0.91 11.79
CA ILE A 198 7.55 -2.22 11.17
C ILE A 198 6.69 -2.04 9.92
N PHE A 199 7.13 -2.62 8.81
CA PHE A 199 6.36 -2.74 7.58
C PHE A 199 6.03 -4.21 7.39
N PHE A 200 4.73 -4.54 7.28
CA PHE A 200 4.28 -5.91 7.11
C PHE A 200 3.28 -5.99 5.95
N THR A 201 3.51 -6.94 5.04
CA THR A 201 2.52 -7.36 4.05
C THR A 201 2.04 -8.76 4.37
N GLY A 202 0.72 -8.99 4.43
CA GLY A 202 0.17 -10.33 4.64
C GLY A 202 -1.29 -10.36 5.10
N SER A 203 -1.65 -11.37 5.89
CA SER A 203 -3.04 -11.55 6.35
C SER A 203 -3.39 -10.64 7.52
N ALA A 204 -4.67 -10.27 7.65
CA ALA A 204 -5.15 -9.46 8.77
C ALA A 204 -4.93 -10.14 10.14
N ASN A 205 -4.98 -11.47 10.20
CA ASN A 205 -4.71 -12.21 11.43
C ASN A 205 -3.26 -12.00 11.90
N VAL A 206 -2.29 -12.09 11.00
CA VAL A 206 -0.89 -11.80 11.33
C VAL A 206 -0.69 -10.29 11.55
N GLY A 207 -1.36 -9.43 10.79
CA GLY A 207 -1.33 -7.98 11.01
C GLY A 207 -1.70 -7.57 12.44
N ARG A 208 -2.70 -8.23 13.05
CA ARG A 208 -3.05 -8.02 14.47
C ARG A 208 -1.97 -8.52 15.43
N ILE A 209 -1.25 -9.59 15.11
CA ILE A 209 -0.11 -10.08 15.90
C ILE A 209 1.02 -9.03 15.86
N ILE A 210 1.34 -8.51 14.66
CA ILE A 210 2.33 -7.45 14.48
C ILE A 210 1.95 -6.20 15.27
N ALA A 211 0.70 -5.75 15.17
CA ALA A 211 0.21 -4.57 15.90
C ALA A 211 0.33 -4.74 17.41
N LYS A 212 0.01 -5.93 17.95
CA LYS A 212 0.18 -6.25 19.38
C LYS A 212 1.65 -6.23 19.80
N ALA A 213 2.56 -6.75 18.98
CA ALA A 213 4.00 -6.74 19.27
C ALA A 213 4.62 -5.34 19.17
N ALA A 214 4.09 -4.48 18.29
CA ALA A 214 4.54 -3.10 18.13
C ALA A 214 4.10 -2.17 19.30
N ALA A 215 2.93 -2.45 19.90
CA ALA A 215 2.32 -1.58 20.89
C ALA A 215 3.17 -1.30 22.15
N PRO A 216 3.86 -2.27 22.78
CA PRO A 216 4.70 -2.03 23.95
C PRO A 216 5.80 -0.98 23.73
N ASN A 217 6.32 -0.88 22.51
CA ASN A 217 7.38 0.07 22.15
C ASN A 217 6.85 1.34 21.46
N LEU A 218 5.53 1.48 21.31
CA LEU A 218 4.88 2.53 20.52
C LEU A 218 5.45 2.62 19.09
N THR A 219 5.84 1.47 18.54
CA THR A 219 6.43 1.39 17.21
C THR A 219 5.34 1.68 16.17
N PRO A 220 5.52 2.69 15.29
CA PRO A 220 4.59 2.91 14.19
C PRO A 220 4.67 1.74 13.21
N ILE A 221 3.53 1.33 12.64
CA ILE A 221 3.46 0.20 11.70
C ILE A 221 2.85 0.61 10.37
N VAL A 222 3.21 -0.10 9.30
CA VAL A 222 2.43 -0.17 8.05
C VAL A 222 1.95 -1.60 7.92
N LEU A 223 0.66 -1.75 7.71
CA LEU A 223 0.02 -3.04 7.49
C LEU A 223 -0.58 -2.99 6.09
N GLU A 224 0.03 -3.69 5.13
CA GLU A 224 -0.51 -3.93 3.80
C GLU A 224 -1.23 -5.29 3.84
N LEU A 225 -2.53 -5.26 4.11
CA LEU A 225 -3.32 -6.48 4.32
C LEU A 225 -4.18 -6.80 3.10
N GLY A 226 -4.74 -8.00 3.09
CA GLY A 226 -5.75 -8.42 2.11
C GLY A 226 -7.12 -7.80 2.36
N GLY A 227 -8.12 -8.37 1.70
CA GLY A 227 -9.51 -7.99 1.89
C GLY A 227 -10.43 -8.73 0.94
N ILE A 228 -11.72 -8.71 1.22
CA ILE A 228 -12.75 -9.29 0.37
C ILE A 228 -13.23 -8.20 -0.59
N ASN A 229 -12.50 -8.02 -1.68
CA ASN A 229 -12.70 -6.95 -2.65
C ASN A 229 -13.93 -7.17 -3.54
N PRO A 230 -14.93 -6.26 -3.53
CA PRO A 230 -16.07 -6.33 -4.42
C PRO A 230 -15.77 -5.75 -5.80
N ALA A 231 -16.31 -6.39 -6.83
CA ALA A 231 -16.62 -5.74 -8.10
C ALA A 231 -18.13 -5.50 -8.19
N ILE A 232 -18.55 -4.27 -8.49
CA ILE A 232 -19.98 -3.91 -8.61
C ILE A 232 -20.29 -3.63 -10.08
N ILE A 233 -21.15 -4.44 -10.69
CA ILE A 233 -21.45 -4.42 -12.12
C ILE A 233 -22.90 -4.02 -12.31
N SER A 234 -23.12 -2.82 -12.82
CA SER A 234 -24.44 -2.35 -13.22
C SER A 234 -24.90 -2.99 -14.54
N LYS A 235 -26.22 -3.07 -14.76
CA LYS A 235 -26.85 -3.46 -16.03
C LYS A 235 -26.42 -2.60 -17.23
N ASN A 236 -25.88 -1.41 -16.98
CA ASN A 236 -25.35 -0.50 -18.01
C ASN A 236 -23.88 -0.76 -18.36
N ALA A 237 -23.22 -1.71 -17.69
CA ALA A 237 -21.85 -2.11 -18.00
C ALA A 237 -21.78 -2.92 -19.31
N ASP A 238 -20.62 -2.89 -19.97
CA ASP A 238 -20.31 -3.77 -21.09
C ASP A 238 -19.82 -5.13 -20.56
N PRO A 239 -20.58 -6.23 -20.72
CA PRO A 239 -20.21 -7.56 -20.22
C PRO A 239 -18.86 -8.05 -20.77
N ARG A 240 -18.51 -7.67 -22.00
CA ARG A 240 -17.25 -8.07 -22.63
C ARG A 240 -16.06 -7.45 -21.88
N LEU A 241 -16.17 -6.17 -21.53
CA LEU A 241 -15.13 -5.47 -20.77
C LEU A 241 -15.07 -5.97 -19.33
N VAL A 242 -16.23 -6.20 -18.70
CA VAL A 242 -16.32 -6.78 -17.35
C VAL A 242 -15.57 -8.11 -17.30
N ALA A 243 -15.90 -9.05 -18.18
CA ALA A 243 -15.25 -10.35 -18.22
C ALA A 243 -13.74 -10.19 -18.46
N ARG A 244 -13.32 -9.52 -19.54
CA ARG A 244 -11.89 -9.44 -19.89
C ARG A 244 -11.04 -8.77 -18.81
N ARG A 245 -11.52 -7.69 -18.20
CA ARG A 245 -10.76 -6.89 -17.23
C ARG A 245 -10.80 -7.43 -15.81
N LEU A 246 -11.86 -8.13 -15.41
CA LEU A 246 -11.90 -8.82 -14.11
C LEU A 246 -11.24 -10.20 -14.17
N PHE A 247 -11.29 -10.87 -15.32
CA PHE A 247 -10.68 -12.20 -15.46
C PHE A 247 -9.16 -12.11 -15.41
N TRP A 248 -8.53 -11.17 -16.13
CA TRP A 248 -7.08 -11.02 -16.17
C TRP A 248 -6.40 -10.97 -14.78
N PRO A 249 -6.74 -10.04 -13.86
CA PRO A 249 -6.07 -9.96 -12.56
C PRO A 249 -6.44 -11.14 -11.64
N LYS A 250 -7.55 -11.83 -11.91
CA LYS A 250 -7.89 -13.07 -11.19
C LYS A 250 -7.08 -14.27 -11.65
N LEU A 251 -6.59 -14.26 -12.89
CA LEU A 251 -5.73 -15.32 -13.43
C LEU A 251 -4.26 -15.09 -13.08
N MET A 252 -3.85 -13.84 -12.92
CA MET A 252 -2.52 -13.50 -12.43
C MET A 252 -2.23 -14.20 -11.11
N ASN A 253 -1.09 -14.89 -11.02
CA ASN A 253 -0.73 -15.72 -9.87
C ASN A 253 -1.79 -16.75 -9.44
N ALA A 254 -2.64 -17.22 -10.37
CA ALA A 254 -3.83 -18.00 -10.03
C ALA A 254 -4.72 -17.34 -8.96
N GLY A 255 -4.84 -16.01 -9.00
CA GLY A 255 -5.71 -15.24 -8.11
C GLY A 255 -5.16 -15.00 -6.71
N GLN A 256 -3.90 -15.39 -6.45
CA GLN A 256 -3.16 -15.10 -5.22
C GLN A 256 -2.67 -13.65 -5.22
N LEU A 257 -3.60 -12.71 -5.31
CA LEU A 257 -3.37 -11.27 -5.43
C LEU A 257 -4.35 -10.52 -4.53
N CYS A 258 -3.83 -9.73 -3.59
CA CYS A 258 -4.61 -8.99 -2.59
C CYS A 258 -5.52 -7.92 -3.20
N THR A 259 -5.23 -7.46 -4.43
CA THR A 259 -6.07 -6.53 -5.18
C THR A 259 -6.95 -7.24 -6.22
N SER A 260 -6.92 -8.56 -6.36
CA SER A 260 -7.91 -9.22 -7.21
C SER A 260 -9.31 -9.10 -6.57
N GLN A 261 -10.36 -9.01 -7.39
CA GLN A 261 -11.72 -9.06 -6.86
C GLN A 261 -12.00 -10.44 -6.25
N ASN A 262 -12.66 -10.48 -5.10
CA ASN A 262 -13.05 -11.72 -4.45
C ASN A 262 -14.44 -12.18 -4.89
N TYR A 263 -15.33 -11.26 -5.23
CA TYR A 263 -16.68 -11.53 -5.70
C TYR A 263 -17.23 -10.40 -6.58
N LEU A 264 -18.21 -10.75 -7.40
CA LEU A 264 -18.92 -9.84 -8.29
C LEU A 264 -20.37 -9.70 -7.83
N LEU A 265 -20.82 -8.45 -7.68
CA LEU A 265 -22.21 -8.08 -7.46
C LEU A 265 -22.77 -7.57 -8.79
N VAL A 266 -23.57 -8.39 -9.47
CA VAL A 266 -24.01 -8.13 -10.84
C VAL A 266 -25.52 -7.91 -10.88
N GLU A 267 -25.97 -6.80 -11.45
CA GLU A 267 -27.41 -6.58 -11.64
C GLU A 267 -28.03 -7.74 -12.46
N ARG A 268 -29.11 -8.35 -11.96
CA ARG A 268 -29.70 -9.60 -12.49
C ARG A 268 -29.79 -9.66 -14.03
N PRO A 269 -30.25 -8.60 -14.74
CA PRO A 269 -30.38 -8.64 -16.19
C PRO A 269 -29.06 -8.90 -16.94
N LEU A 270 -27.90 -8.69 -16.30
CA LEU A 270 -26.59 -8.81 -16.94
C LEU A 270 -25.83 -10.11 -16.59
N VAL A 271 -26.34 -10.90 -15.62
CA VAL A 271 -25.63 -12.08 -15.09
C VAL A 271 -25.28 -13.09 -16.19
N ASP A 272 -26.26 -13.50 -16.99
CA ASP A 272 -26.05 -14.49 -18.05
C ASP A 272 -25.05 -13.99 -19.11
N ALA A 273 -25.16 -12.72 -19.49
CA ALA A 273 -24.24 -12.11 -20.46
C ALA A 273 -22.80 -12.09 -19.91
N VAL A 274 -22.61 -11.74 -18.64
CA VAL A 274 -21.29 -11.75 -17.99
C VAL A 274 -20.71 -13.17 -17.91
N VAL A 275 -21.52 -14.17 -17.55
CA VAL A 275 -21.09 -15.58 -17.49
C VAL A 275 -20.65 -16.08 -18.87
N GLU A 276 -21.42 -15.78 -19.92
CA GLU A 276 -21.05 -16.17 -21.28
C GLU A 276 -19.78 -15.47 -21.78
N GLU A 277 -19.57 -14.19 -21.45
CA GLU A 277 -18.32 -13.50 -21.78
C GLU A 277 -17.12 -14.05 -20.99
N PHE A 278 -17.28 -14.46 -19.73
CA PHE A 278 -16.21 -15.16 -19.01
C PHE A 278 -15.81 -16.47 -19.70
N LYS A 279 -16.77 -17.27 -20.16
CA LYS A 279 -16.49 -18.50 -20.91
C LYS A 279 -15.74 -18.23 -22.22
N LYS A 280 -16.08 -17.15 -22.93
CA LYS A 280 -15.39 -16.73 -24.16
C LYS A 280 -13.95 -16.31 -23.87
N VAL A 281 -13.75 -15.43 -22.88
CA VAL A 281 -12.42 -14.96 -22.48
C VAL A 281 -11.55 -16.13 -21.98
N TYR A 282 -12.12 -17.08 -21.23
CA TYR A 282 -11.38 -18.26 -20.80
C TYR A 282 -10.86 -19.11 -21.96
N LYS A 283 -11.70 -19.35 -22.98
CA LYS A 283 -11.27 -20.04 -24.21
C LYS A 283 -10.28 -19.24 -25.05
N GLU A 284 -10.35 -17.91 -25.01
CA GLU A 284 -9.38 -17.04 -25.68
C GLU A 284 -8.01 -17.10 -25.00
N PHE A 285 -7.97 -17.00 -23.67
CA PHE A 285 -6.72 -16.94 -22.91
C PHE A 285 -6.07 -18.32 -22.77
N TYR A 286 -6.89 -19.37 -22.62
CA TYR A 286 -6.44 -20.75 -22.47
C TYR A 286 -7.19 -21.68 -23.44
N PRO A 287 -6.90 -21.60 -24.76
CA PRO A 287 -7.60 -22.38 -25.78
C PRO A 287 -7.46 -23.90 -25.61
N GLN A 288 -6.43 -24.35 -24.89
CA GLN A 288 -6.17 -25.76 -24.56
C GLN A 288 -6.43 -26.08 -23.08
N GLY A 289 -7.06 -25.17 -22.33
CA GLY A 289 -7.26 -25.25 -20.88
C GLY A 289 -6.07 -24.73 -20.07
N ALA A 290 -6.33 -24.29 -18.83
CA ALA A 290 -5.33 -23.63 -17.99
C ALA A 290 -4.26 -24.60 -17.42
N LYS A 291 -4.61 -25.86 -17.16
CA LYS A 291 -3.71 -26.83 -16.51
C LYS A 291 -2.43 -27.10 -17.30
N GLY A 292 -2.55 -27.23 -18.63
CA GLY A 292 -1.41 -27.48 -19.51
C GLY A 292 -0.71 -26.21 -20.00
N SER A 293 -1.16 -25.02 -19.56
CA SER A 293 -0.62 -23.75 -20.04
C SER A 293 0.62 -23.35 -19.26
N ALA A 294 1.67 -22.93 -19.97
CA ALA A 294 2.83 -22.28 -19.36
C ALA A 294 2.51 -20.88 -18.79
N ASP A 295 1.33 -20.35 -19.11
CA ASP A 295 0.84 -19.03 -18.70
C ASP A 295 -0.13 -19.10 -17.50
N PHE A 296 -0.05 -20.14 -16.67
CA PHE A 296 -0.86 -20.26 -15.45
C PHE A 296 -0.03 -20.69 -14.23
N SER A 297 -0.20 -19.97 -13.12
CA SER A 297 0.47 -20.25 -11.84
C SER A 297 -0.29 -21.31 -11.03
N HIS A 298 0.36 -21.86 -10.02
CA HIS A 298 -0.23 -22.82 -9.08
C HIS A 298 -0.32 -22.26 -7.66
N ILE A 299 -1.12 -22.89 -6.80
CA ILE A 299 -1.28 -22.46 -5.41
C ILE A 299 -0.01 -22.76 -4.61
N ILE A 300 0.43 -21.79 -3.80
CA ILE A 300 1.74 -21.81 -3.13
C ILE A 300 2.03 -23.10 -2.34
N ASP A 301 1.04 -23.62 -1.59
CA ASP A 301 1.20 -24.75 -0.69
C ASP A 301 -0.10 -25.55 -0.53
N ASP A 302 0.04 -26.76 0.01
CA ASP A 302 -1.07 -27.70 0.16
C ASP A 302 -2.13 -27.15 1.13
N ALA A 303 -1.72 -26.41 2.17
CA ALA A 303 -2.66 -25.80 3.12
C ALA A 303 -3.57 -24.74 2.44
N SER A 304 -3.00 -23.92 1.56
CA SER A 304 -3.73 -22.92 0.78
C SER A 304 -4.62 -23.58 -0.26
N PHE A 305 -4.14 -24.65 -0.91
CA PHE A 305 -4.96 -25.45 -1.83
C PHE A 305 -6.20 -26.01 -1.12
N HIS A 306 -6.02 -26.68 0.01
CA HIS A 306 -7.12 -27.25 0.80
C HIS A 306 -8.10 -26.20 1.30
N ARG A 307 -7.61 -25.02 1.70
CA ARG A 307 -8.49 -23.89 2.09
C ARG A 307 -9.38 -23.45 0.93
N ILE A 308 -8.81 -23.25 -0.26
CA ILE A 308 -9.57 -22.81 -1.45
C ILE A 308 -10.54 -23.91 -1.89
N LYS A 309 -10.11 -25.18 -1.89
CA LYS A 309 -10.99 -26.33 -2.14
C LYS A 309 -12.16 -26.37 -1.16
N GLY A 310 -11.90 -26.12 0.13
CA GLY A 310 -12.94 -26.04 1.15
C GLY A 310 -13.99 -24.97 0.88
N MET A 311 -13.64 -23.85 0.23
CA MET A 311 -14.64 -22.87 -0.22
C MET A 311 -15.56 -23.45 -1.30
N ILE A 312 -14.99 -24.19 -2.27
CA ILE A 312 -15.79 -24.88 -3.31
C ILE A 312 -16.66 -25.97 -2.70
N ASP A 313 -16.13 -26.79 -1.79
CA ASP A 313 -16.90 -27.90 -1.19
C ASP A 313 -18.09 -27.39 -0.33
N ASN A 314 -17.96 -26.20 0.25
CA ASN A 314 -18.97 -25.63 1.17
C ASN A 314 -19.98 -24.69 0.50
N THR A 315 -19.73 -24.26 -0.75
CA THR A 315 -20.65 -23.37 -1.46
C THR A 315 -21.99 -24.06 -1.74
N LYS A 316 -23.07 -23.29 -1.73
CA LYS A 316 -24.38 -23.71 -2.27
C LYS A 316 -24.61 -23.18 -3.67
N GLY A 317 -23.66 -22.41 -4.20
CA GLY A 317 -23.69 -21.90 -5.55
C GLY A 317 -23.53 -22.97 -6.62
N LYS A 318 -23.86 -22.57 -7.85
CA LYS A 318 -23.73 -23.41 -9.05
C LYS A 318 -22.44 -23.04 -9.78
N ILE A 319 -21.55 -24.01 -9.96
CA ILE A 319 -20.41 -23.87 -10.86
C ILE A 319 -20.93 -23.76 -12.30
N VAL A 320 -20.61 -22.66 -12.98
CA VAL A 320 -21.02 -22.38 -14.36
C VAL A 320 -19.85 -22.37 -15.35
N MET A 321 -18.62 -22.43 -14.85
CA MET A 321 -17.38 -22.56 -15.62
C MET A 321 -16.27 -23.12 -14.71
N GLY A 322 -15.44 -24.02 -15.24
CA GLY A 322 -14.29 -24.59 -14.53
C GLY A 322 -14.67 -25.58 -13.42
N GLY A 323 -13.89 -25.59 -12.34
CA GLY A 323 -14.10 -26.43 -11.16
C GLY A 323 -13.15 -27.63 -11.04
N SER A 324 -12.32 -27.88 -12.05
CA SER A 324 -11.33 -28.96 -11.98
C SER A 324 -10.17 -28.59 -11.06
N MET A 325 -9.61 -29.59 -10.37
CA MET A 325 -8.47 -29.41 -9.47
C MET A 325 -7.49 -30.57 -9.60
N ASP A 326 -6.21 -30.30 -9.32
CA ASP A 326 -5.18 -31.31 -9.13
C ASP A 326 -4.35 -30.94 -7.90
N GLU A 327 -4.52 -31.72 -6.82
CA GLU A 327 -3.82 -31.49 -5.55
C GLU A 327 -2.30 -31.70 -5.67
N LYS A 328 -1.86 -32.68 -6.48
CA LYS A 328 -0.44 -33.00 -6.64
C LYS A 328 0.33 -31.84 -7.27
N GLU A 329 -0.30 -31.17 -8.22
CA GLU A 329 0.26 -29.99 -8.88
C GLU A 329 -0.16 -28.68 -8.20
N ARG A 330 -1.03 -28.73 -7.18
CA ARG A 330 -1.68 -27.56 -6.55
C ARG A 330 -2.41 -26.67 -7.56
N PHE A 331 -2.95 -27.29 -8.60
CA PHE A 331 -3.67 -26.61 -9.67
C PHE A 331 -5.16 -26.48 -9.32
N ILE A 332 -5.70 -25.27 -9.46
CA ILE A 332 -7.13 -25.00 -9.39
C ILE A 332 -7.54 -24.28 -10.66
N GLU A 333 -8.48 -24.85 -11.40
CA GLU A 333 -8.99 -24.25 -12.64
C GLU A 333 -9.72 -22.93 -12.34
N PRO A 334 -9.60 -21.89 -13.19
CA PRO A 334 -10.43 -20.69 -13.08
C PRO A 334 -11.92 -21.04 -13.03
N THR A 335 -12.55 -20.76 -11.90
CA THR A 335 -13.88 -21.28 -11.59
C THR A 335 -14.86 -20.14 -11.37
N VAL A 336 -15.93 -20.09 -12.17
CA VAL A 336 -17.02 -19.12 -12.00
C VAL A 336 -18.19 -19.83 -11.33
N VAL A 337 -18.68 -19.25 -10.23
CA VAL A 337 -19.76 -19.80 -9.41
C VAL A 337 -20.86 -18.75 -9.28
N VAL A 338 -22.10 -19.09 -9.62
CA VAL A 338 -23.24 -18.21 -9.31
C VAL A 338 -23.78 -18.62 -7.94
N VAL A 339 -23.79 -17.68 -6.99
CA VAL A 339 -24.28 -17.88 -5.62
C VAL A 339 -25.57 -17.07 -5.39
N ASP A 340 -26.39 -17.52 -4.44
CA ASP A 340 -27.69 -16.90 -4.16
C ASP A 340 -27.74 -16.12 -2.82
N SER A 341 -26.65 -16.17 -2.02
CA SER A 341 -26.61 -15.59 -0.67
C SER A 341 -25.26 -14.91 -0.40
N PRO A 342 -25.26 -13.72 0.25
CA PRO A 342 -24.03 -13.05 0.69
C PRO A 342 -23.34 -13.77 1.86
N GLU A 343 -23.99 -14.73 2.51
CA GLU A 343 -23.43 -15.59 3.56
C GLU A 343 -22.68 -16.81 2.99
N ASP A 344 -22.70 -17.03 1.67
CA ASP A 344 -21.98 -18.15 1.06
C ASP A 344 -20.47 -18.09 1.38
N SER A 345 -19.85 -19.26 1.56
CA SER A 345 -18.41 -19.40 1.78
C SER A 345 -17.55 -18.68 0.75
N MET A 346 -18.05 -18.53 -0.49
CA MET A 346 -17.38 -17.82 -1.57
C MET A 346 -17.35 -16.29 -1.39
N ILE A 347 -18.29 -15.73 -0.62
CA ILE A 347 -18.42 -14.29 -0.40
C ILE A 347 -17.79 -13.89 0.94
N THR A 348 -17.94 -14.72 1.97
CA THR A 348 -17.54 -14.40 3.35
C THR A 348 -16.05 -14.60 3.64
N GLN A 349 -15.29 -15.17 2.70
CA GLN A 349 -13.87 -15.47 2.87
C GLN A 349 -13.04 -14.88 1.72
N GLU A 350 -11.84 -14.41 2.03
CA GLU A 350 -10.87 -14.00 1.01
C GLU A 350 -10.41 -15.24 0.21
N SER A 351 -10.86 -15.36 -1.03
CA SER A 351 -10.52 -16.50 -1.89
C SER A 351 -9.01 -16.66 -2.08
N PHE A 352 -8.30 -15.60 -2.43
CA PHE A 352 -6.84 -15.63 -2.70
C PHE A 352 -6.45 -16.81 -3.60
N GLY A 353 -7.26 -16.99 -4.65
CA GLY A 353 -7.28 -18.14 -5.54
C GLY A 353 -8.19 -17.83 -6.75
N PRO A 354 -8.25 -18.71 -7.76
CA PRO A 354 -8.85 -18.41 -9.05
C PRO A 354 -10.38 -18.61 -9.06
N LEU A 355 -11.05 -18.19 -7.98
CA LEU A 355 -12.50 -18.32 -7.77
C LEU A 355 -13.21 -17.00 -8.05
N ILE A 356 -14.26 -17.03 -8.88
CA ILE A 356 -15.05 -15.87 -9.33
C ILE A 356 -16.52 -16.11 -8.99
N PRO A 357 -16.91 -15.85 -7.73
CA PRO A 357 -18.31 -15.88 -7.36
C PRO A 357 -19.05 -14.67 -7.92
N ILE A 358 -20.24 -14.91 -8.47
CA ILE A 358 -21.19 -13.92 -8.94
C ILE A 358 -22.42 -14.02 -8.04
N LEU A 359 -22.73 -12.94 -7.34
CA LEU A 359 -23.96 -12.77 -6.57
C LEU A 359 -24.89 -11.81 -7.35
N PRO A 360 -26.01 -12.30 -7.89
CA PRO A 360 -27.00 -11.47 -8.56
C PRO A 360 -27.67 -10.47 -7.60
N VAL A 361 -27.78 -9.22 -8.01
CA VAL A 361 -28.41 -8.14 -7.22
C VAL A 361 -29.48 -7.40 -8.04
N ASP A 362 -30.43 -6.78 -7.37
CA ASP A 362 -31.55 -6.06 -7.97
C ASP A 362 -31.19 -4.63 -8.38
N SER A 363 -30.17 -4.04 -7.76
CA SER A 363 -29.71 -2.69 -8.08
C SER A 363 -28.30 -2.38 -7.57
N VAL A 364 -27.71 -1.26 -8.04
CA VAL A 364 -26.44 -0.74 -7.54
C VAL A 364 -26.52 -0.38 -6.04
N GLU A 365 -27.66 0.09 -5.55
CA GLU A 365 -27.87 0.40 -4.14
C GLU A 365 -27.76 -0.85 -3.26
N GLN A 366 -28.41 -1.94 -3.68
CA GLN A 366 -28.29 -3.21 -2.98
C GLN A 366 -26.86 -3.74 -3.03
N ALA A 367 -26.18 -3.61 -4.17
CA ALA A 367 -24.77 -3.98 -4.31
C ALA A 367 -23.88 -3.23 -3.30
N VAL A 368 -24.05 -1.91 -3.18
CA VAL A 368 -23.31 -1.08 -2.23
C VAL A 368 -23.59 -1.51 -0.78
N GLN A 369 -24.86 -1.79 -0.44
CA GLN A 369 -25.23 -2.26 0.89
C GLN A 369 -24.57 -3.61 1.23
N ILE A 370 -24.61 -4.57 0.30
CA ILE A 370 -23.96 -5.88 0.48
C ILE A 370 -22.45 -5.71 0.59
N ALA A 371 -21.82 -4.93 -0.29
CA ALA A 371 -20.38 -4.67 -0.25
C ALA A 371 -19.93 -4.13 1.11
N ASN A 372 -20.61 -3.09 1.61
CA ASN A 372 -20.32 -2.51 2.93
C ASN A 372 -20.57 -3.50 4.08
N GLY A 373 -21.51 -4.45 3.93
CA GLY A 373 -21.83 -5.48 4.92
C GLY A 373 -20.83 -6.64 4.96
N VAL A 374 -20.32 -7.08 3.80
CA VAL A 374 -19.32 -8.16 3.70
C VAL A 374 -17.99 -7.71 4.28
N GLN A 375 -17.48 -6.56 3.83
CA GLN A 375 -16.33 -5.90 4.42
C GLN A 375 -16.45 -4.39 4.18
N SER A 376 -16.49 -3.61 5.25
CA SER A 376 -16.68 -2.15 5.14
C SER A 376 -15.45 -1.40 4.60
N THR A 377 -14.29 -2.06 4.57
CA THR A 377 -13.01 -1.46 4.17
C THR A 377 -12.10 -2.48 3.45
N PRO A 378 -12.50 -2.99 2.27
CA PRO A 378 -11.66 -3.85 1.42
C PRO A 378 -10.45 -3.08 0.89
N LEU A 379 -9.45 -3.82 0.39
CA LEU A 379 -8.26 -3.21 -0.19
C LEU A 379 -8.59 -2.56 -1.54
N GLY A 380 -9.39 -3.24 -2.36
CA GLY A 380 -9.80 -2.81 -3.69
C GLY A 380 -11.31 -2.79 -3.88
N LEU A 381 -11.77 -1.92 -4.79
CA LEU A 381 -13.16 -1.80 -5.24
C LEU A 381 -13.19 -1.58 -6.76
N TYR A 382 -14.10 -2.27 -7.46
CA TYR A 382 -14.11 -2.29 -8.94
C TYR A 382 -15.52 -2.03 -9.51
N PRO A 383 -15.92 -0.76 -9.68
CA PRO A 383 -17.23 -0.42 -10.24
C PRO A 383 -17.20 -0.44 -11.77
N PHE A 384 -18.23 -1.04 -12.38
CA PHE A 384 -18.51 -1.06 -13.82
C PHE A 384 -19.94 -0.54 -14.06
N GLY A 385 -20.08 0.51 -14.87
CA GLY A 385 -21.38 1.13 -15.17
C GLY A 385 -21.25 2.52 -15.77
N SER A 386 -22.36 3.27 -15.76
CA SER A 386 -22.37 4.67 -16.18
C SER A 386 -21.62 5.57 -15.17
N LYS A 387 -21.24 6.78 -15.62
CA LYS A 387 -20.54 7.75 -14.77
C LYS A 387 -21.31 8.08 -13.48
N ALA A 388 -22.64 8.20 -13.54
CA ALA A 388 -23.47 8.53 -12.39
C ALA A 388 -23.52 7.37 -11.38
N GLU A 389 -23.59 6.13 -11.85
CA GLU A 389 -23.56 4.93 -11.00
C GLU A 389 -22.20 4.76 -10.33
N VAL A 390 -21.11 4.97 -11.06
CA VAL A 390 -19.75 4.94 -10.50
C VAL A 390 -19.57 5.99 -9.40
N GLU A 391 -19.98 7.24 -9.64
CA GLU A 391 -19.88 8.31 -8.63
C GLU A 391 -20.69 7.99 -7.37
N LYS A 392 -21.86 7.37 -7.55
CA LYS A 392 -22.68 6.88 -6.43
C LYS A 392 -21.97 5.80 -5.63
N ILE A 393 -21.38 4.80 -6.30
CA ILE A 393 -20.61 3.75 -5.63
C ILE A 393 -19.43 4.36 -4.85
N LEU A 394 -18.66 5.26 -5.47
CA LEU A 394 -17.52 5.92 -4.84
C LEU A 394 -17.90 6.73 -3.61
N SER A 395 -19.01 7.48 -3.66
CA SER A 395 -19.47 8.31 -2.54
C SER A 395 -20.10 7.51 -1.38
N GLN A 396 -20.43 6.23 -1.59
CA GLN A 396 -21.15 5.39 -0.61
C GLN A 396 -20.34 4.18 -0.13
N THR A 397 -19.07 4.06 -0.52
CA THR A 397 -18.19 2.95 -0.13
C THR A 397 -16.83 3.48 0.36
N ARG A 398 -16.07 2.62 1.02
CA ARG A 398 -14.69 2.90 1.46
C ARG A 398 -13.80 1.76 0.99
N SER A 399 -12.57 2.06 0.59
CA SER A 399 -11.57 1.06 0.19
C SER A 399 -10.16 1.66 0.24
N GLY A 400 -9.13 0.83 0.14
CA GLY A 400 -7.75 1.29 -0.04
C GLY A 400 -7.54 1.99 -1.39
N GLY A 401 -8.06 1.40 -2.47
CA GLY A 401 -8.02 1.96 -3.81
C GLY A 401 -9.16 1.48 -4.71
N VAL A 402 -9.39 2.20 -5.80
CA VAL A 402 -10.46 1.92 -6.77
C VAL A 402 -9.90 1.94 -8.19
N ALA A 403 -10.29 0.96 -9.00
CA ALA A 403 -10.14 1.04 -10.46
C ALA A 403 -11.53 1.04 -11.11
N VAL A 404 -11.88 2.12 -11.80
CA VAL A 404 -13.18 2.25 -12.48
C VAL A 404 -13.11 1.59 -13.85
N ASN A 405 -14.09 0.73 -14.14
CA ASN A 405 -14.16 -0.07 -15.36
C ASN A 405 -12.91 -0.94 -15.60
N ASP A 406 -12.15 -1.26 -14.56
CA ASP A 406 -10.96 -2.12 -14.62
C ASP A 406 -10.69 -2.74 -13.23
N ALA A 407 -9.66 -3.57 -13.10
CA ALA A 407 -9.22 -4.11 -11.80
C ALA A 407 -7.69 -4.16 -11.67
N ALA A 408 -7.20 -4.11 -10.42
CA ALA A 408 -5.78 -4.13 -10.04
C ALA A 408 -4.85 -3.03 -10.63
N LEU A 409 -5.32 -2.12 -11.49
CA LEU A 409 -4.47 -1.09 -12.14
C LEU A 409 -4.16 0.15 -11.29
N HIS A 410 -4.72 0.31 -10.09
CA HIS A 410 -4.55 1.51 -9.26
C HIS A 410 -3.24 1.53 -8.43
N ILE A 411 -2.27 0.67 -8.76
CA ILE A 411 -1.03 0.42 -8.00
C ILE A 411 0.26 1.08 -8.61
N PRO A 412 0.25 2.09 -9.51
CA PRO A 412 1.50 2.66 -10.03
C PRO A 412 2.18 3.56 -8.97
N THR A 413 2.82 4.67 -9.34
CA THR A 413 3.51 5.58 -8.41
C THR A 413 2.56 6.41 -7.51
N LEU A 414 1.34 5.93 -7.29
CA LEU A 414 0.33 6.50 -6.39
C LEU A 414 0.46 5.86 -5.00
N PRO A 415 0.07 6.57 -3.91
CA PRO A 415 -0.01 5.94 -2.61
C PRO A 415 -0.92 4.72 -2.65
N PHE A 416 -0.37 3.56 -2.31
CA PHE A 416 -1.06 2.28 -2.24
C PHE A 416 -0.99 1.76 -0.82
N GLY A 417 -2.15 1.44 -0.25
CA GLY A 417 -2.30 0.87 1.08
C GLY A 417 -3.77 0.71 1.45
N GLY A 418 -4.03 -0.03 2.53
CA GLY A 418 -5.37 -0.29 3.03
C GLY A 418 -5.90 0.78 3.99
N VAL A 419 -7.16 0.59 4.37
CA VAL A 419 -7.82 1.34 5.46
C VAL A 419 -8.60 0.36 6.32
N GLY A 420 -8.61 0.52 7.63
CA GLY A 420 -9.35 -0.38 8.52
C GLY A 420 -8.83 -1.83 8.44
N GLU A 421 -9.70 -2.78 8.10
CA GLU A 421 -9.34 -4.20 8.08
C GLU A 421 -8.39 -4.59 6.93
N SER A 422 -8.37 -3.80 5.86
CA SER A 422 -7.40 -3.98 4.77
C SER A 422 -6.02 -3.38 5.05
N GLY A 423 -5.87 -2.65 6.16
CA GLY A 423 -4.56 -2.15 6.58
C GLY A 423 -4.52 -0.69 7.03
N GLN A 424 -3.29 -0.21 7.18
CA GLN A 424 -3.00 1.18 7.50
C GLN A 424 -1.61 1.60 7.02
N GLY A 425 -1.49 2.87 6.63
CA GLY A 425 -0.31 3.39 5.95
C GLY A 425 -0.42 3.18 4.43
N ALA A 426 0.51 3.76 3.69
CA ALA A 426 0.59 3.60 2.25
C ALA A 426 2.04 3.77 1.78
N TYR A 427 2.40 3.08 0.71
CA TYR A 427 3.70 3.18 0.04
C TYR A 427 3.51 3.28 -1.48
N ARG A 428 4.58 3.03 -2.25
CA ARG A 428 4.75 3.26 -3.71
C ARG A 428 5.09 4.70 -4.09
N GLY A 429 5.90 4.83 -5.14
CA GLY A 429 6.40 6.13 -5.59
C GLY A 429 7.03 6.95 -4.46
N LYS A 430 6.62 8.21 -4.32
CA LYS A 430 7.06 9.08 -3.22
C LYS A 430 6.54 8.62 -1.86
N ALA A 431 5.38 7.96 -1.79
CA ALA A 431 4.83 7.48 -0.52
C ALA A 431 5.74 6.42 0.12
N SER A 432 6.47 5.62 -0.66
CA SER A 432 7.53 4.73 -0.14
C SER A 432 8.64 5.49 0.59
N PHE A 433 8.99 6.70 0.18
CA PHE A 433 9.94 7.53 0.93
C PHE A 433 9.24 8.15 2.15
N ASP A 434 8.05 8.72 1.96
CA ASP A 434 7.34 9.48 3.00
C ASP A 434 6.96 8.63 4.20
N VAL A 435 6.60 7.36 3.99
CA VAL A 435 6.17 6.46 5.06
C VAL A 435 7.31 6.09 6.03
N PHE A 436 8.56 6.25 5.60
CA PHE A 436 9.76 5.91 6.37
C PHE A 436 10.54 7.14 6.87
N VAL A 437 9.95 8.34 6.84
CA VAL A 437 10.52 9.55 7.43
C VAL A 437 9.61 10.17 8.48
N HIS A 438 10.20 10.78 9.49
CA HIS A 438 9.53 11.72 10.37
C HIS A 438 9.58 13.13 9.76
N ARG A 439 8.40 13.75 9.60
CA ARG A 439 8.27 15.14 9.16
C ARG A 439 8.44 16.08 10.36
N ARG A 440 9.69 16.44 10.64
CA ARG A 440 10.09 17.29 11.76
C ARG A 440 9.90 18.76 11.44
N THR A 441 8.97 19.41 12.11
CA THR A 441 8.80 20.88 12.04
C THR A 441 9.93 21.60 12.76
N ILE A 442 10.53 22.58 12.10
CA ILE A 442 11.61 23.42 12.62
C ILE A 442 11.20 24.88 12.44
N THR A 443 11.28 25.65 13.53
CA THR A 443 11.19 27.11 13.52
C THR A 443 12.47 27.69 14.10
N THR A 444 12.76 28.94 13.76
CA THR A 444 13.88 29.72 14.26
C THR A 444 13.36 31.11 14.53
N SER A 445 13.35 31.53 15.79
CA SER A 445 12.95 32.88 16.19
C SER A 445 14.17 33.79 16.20
N PRO A 446 14.39 34.63 15.18
CA PRO A 446 15.58 35.47 15.14
C PRO A 446 15.47 36.61 16.15
N SER A 447 16.58 37.11 16.69
CA SER A 447 16.53 38.15 17.74
C SER A 447 15.81 39.45 17.31
N TRP A 448 15.75 39.75 16.01
CA TRP A 448 15.06 40.95 15.51
C TRP A 448 13.52 40.88 15.64
N ILE A 449 12.93 39.70 15.88
CA ILE A 449 11.48 39.58 16.09
C ILE A 449 11.04 39.80 17.54
N GLU A 450 11.98 40.06 18.47
CA GLU A 450 11.70 40.11 19.92
C GLU A 450 10.64 41.16 20.28
N SER A 451 10.66 42.33 19.64
CA SER A 451 9.63 43.36 19.85
C SER A 451 8.24 42.88 19.41
N PHE A 452 8.13 42.10 18.33
CA PHE A 452 6.85 41.49 17.93
C PHE A 452 6.40 40.40 18.91
N LEU A 453 7.35 39.71 19.55
CA LEU A 453 7.07 38.71 20.58
C LEU A 453 6.73 39.35 21.94
N ALA A 454 6.93 40.64 22.14
CA ALA A 454 6.62 41.31 23.40
C ALA A 454 5.16 41.14 23.85
N ILE A 455 4.23 40.97 22.89
CA ILE A 455 2.81 40.76 23.16
C ILE A 455 2.52 39.46 23.93
N ARG A 456 3.36 38.42 23.78
CA ARG A 456 3.20 37.13 24.48
C ARG A 456 3.88 37.08 25.85
N TYR A 457 4.67 38.09 26.22
CA TYR A 457 5.38 38.11 27.51
C TYR A 457 4.58 38.85 28.59
N PRO A 458 4.63 38.40 29.85
CA PRO A 458 4.14 39.18 30.98
C PRO A 458 4.87 40.53 31.15
N PRO A 459 4.24 41.54 31.80
CA PRO A 459 2.85 41.55 32.26
C PRO A 459 1.85 41.70 31.11
N TYR A 460 0.66 41.10 31.25
CA TYR A 460 -0.35 41.05 30.17
C TYR A 460 -1.34 42.22 30.18
N ASN A 461 -1.24 43.13 31.14
CA ASN A 461 -2.18 44.25 31.27
C ASN A 461 -2.19 45.10 29.99
N GLY A 462 -3.38 45.33 29.42
CA GLY A 462 -3.56 46.07 28.17
C GLY A 462 -3.22 45.32 26.87
N LYS A 463 -2.62 44.12 26.92
CA LYS A 463 -2.21 43.36 25.72
C LYS A 463 -3.33 42.55 25.07
N GLU A 464 -4.40 42.25 25.82
CA GLU A 464 -5.51 41.41 25.36
C GLU A 464 -6.25 41.98 24.15
N GLU A 465 -6.65 43.26 24.21
CA GLU A 465 -7.38 43.91 23.12
C GLU A 465 -6.50 44.06 21.86
N LEU A 466 -5.20 44.30 22.05
CA LEU A 466 -4.23 44.34 20.96
C LEU A 466 -4.11 42.97 20.28
N PHE A 467 -4.00 41.91 21.08
CA PHE A 467 -3.92 40.53 20.61
C PHE A 467 -5.18 40.13 19.84
N LYS A 468 -6.37 40.42 20.39
CA LYS A 468 -7.65 40.15 19.72
C LYS A 468 -7.76 40.85 18.37
N LYS A 469 -7.42 42.14 18.29
CA LYS A 469 -7.43 42.90 17.03
C LYS A 469 -6.47 42.34 15.99
N ALA A 470 -5.29 41.87 16.42
CA ALA A 470 -4.27 41.34 15.53
C ALA A 470 -4.57 39.91 15.03
N THR A 471 -5.20 39.06 15.85
CA THR A 471 -5.31 37.62 15.58
C THR A 471 -6.71 37.11 15.29
N THR A 472 -7.76 37.86 15.67
CA THR A 472 -9.15 37.40 15.46
C THR A 472 -9.53 37.51 13.99
N LEU A 473 -9.76 36.36 13.37
CA LEU A 473 -10.28 36.27 12.01
C LEU A 473 -11.77 36.61 11.99
N ILE A 474 -12.20 37.26 10.91
CA ILE A 474 -13.62 37.51 10.69
C ILE A 474 -14.17 36.27 9.99
N PRO A 475 -15.19 35.59 10.53
CA PRO A 475 -15.76 34.42 9.88
C PRO A 475 -16.39 34.83 8.54
N ASP A 476 -16.25 33.98 7.52
CA ASP A 476 -16.98 34.09 6.25
C ASP A 476 -18.35 33.42 6.30
N PHE A 477 -18.86 33.15 7.51
CA PHE A 477 -20.14 32.55 7.82
C PHE A 477 -20.88 33.30 8.92
N ASP A 478 -22.22 33.23 8.88
CA ASP A 478 -23.09 33.84 9.88
C ASP A 478 -23.39 32.91 11.06
N ARG A 479 -24.23 33.38 12.00
CA ARG A 479 -24.64 32.61 13.18
C ARG A 479 -25.56 31.42 12.85
N ASP A 480 -26.10 31.38 11.63
CA ASP A 480 -26.88 30.25 11.11
C ASP A 480 -25.98 29.27 10.32
N CYS A 481 -24.65 29.43 10.42
CA CYS A 481 -23.62 28.65 9.75
C CYS A 481 -23.67 28.72 8.21
N LYS A 482 -24.29 29.77 7.65
CA LYS A 482 -24.36 29.96 6.21
C LYS A 482 -23.21 30.83 5.74
N LYS A 483 -22.60 30.45 4.62
CA LYS A 483 -21.54 31.24 3.99
C LYS A 483 -22.11 32.59 3.56
N VAL A 484 -21.51 33.68 4.05
CA VAL A 484 -21.94 35.04 3.73
C VAL A 484 -21.23 35.46 2.44
N GLN A 485 -22.00 35.82 1.40
CA GLN A 485 -21.42 36.43 0.21
C GLN A 485 -20.95 37.85 0.54
N LEU A 486 -19.65 38.03 0.72
CA LEU A 486 -19.05 39.34 0.97
C LEU A 486 -19.23 40.23 -0.27
N SER A 487 -19.76 41.44 -0.09
CA SER A 487 -19.78 42.44 -1.16
C SER A 487 -18.36 42.81 -1.57
N TRP A 488 -18.15 43.16 -2.84
CA TRP A 488 -16.84 43.56 -3.39
C TRP A 488 -16.17 44.67 -2.56
N LEU A 489 -16.95 45.61 -2.03
CA LEU A 489 -16.48 46.69 -1.18
C LEU A 489 -15.91 46.17 0.15
N ARG A 490 -16.59 45.21 0.78
CA ARG A 490 -16.18 44.61 2.05
C ARG A 490 -14.98 43.68 1.87
N TYR A 491 -14.88 43.01 0.73
CA TYR A 491 -13.71 42.20 0.35
C TYR A 491 -12.44 43.06 0.23
N PHE A 492 -12.52 44.23 -0.39
CA PHE A 492 -11.40 45.17 -0.49
C PHE A 492 -11.05 45.83 0.86
N LEU A 493 -12.04 46.27 1.63
CA LEU A 493 -11.82 46.94 2.92
C LEU A 493 -11.33 46.00 4.02
N THR A 494 -11.64 44.72 3.96
CA THR A 494 -11.14 43.69 4.90
C THR A 494 -9.91 42.95 4.38
N LEU A 495 -9.38 43.36 3.21
CA LEU A 495 -8.25 42.74 2.52
C LEU A 495 -8.39 41.21 2.39
N GLY A 496 -9.56 40.77 1.94
CA GLY A 496 -9.84 39.37 1.65
C GLY A 496 -9.87 38.48 2.89
N GLY A 497 -10.72 38.80 3.87
CA GLY A 497 -11.10 37.88 4.94
C GLY A 497 -11.47 36.52 4.35
N GLY A 498 -10.57 35.55 4.50
CA GLY A 498 -10.64 34.24 3.86
C GLY A 498 -9.29 33.56 3.60
N SER A 499 -8.14 34.26 3.70
CA SER A 499 -6.84 33.59 3.72
C SER A 499 -5.81 34.27 4.64
N ALA A 500 -4.77 33.52 5.01
CA ALA A 500 -3.62 33.91 5.86
C ALA A 500 -2.87 35.18 5.41
N LYS A 501 -3.18 35.74 4.22
CA LYS A 501 -2.65 37.04 3.76
C LYS A 501 -3.39 38.25 4.34
N SER A 502 -4.59 38.08 4.89
CA SER A 502 -5.44 39.18 5.41
C SER A 502 -5.09 39.65 6.84
N GLY A 503 -4.31 38.85 7.59
CA GLY A 503 -3.75 39.25 8.89
C GLY A 503 -2.57 40.23 8.76
N ALA A 504 -1.85 40.17 7.64
CA ALA A 504 -0.64 40.94 7.37
C ALA A 504 -0.83 42.45 7.49
N ALA A 505 -1.89 42.99 6.90
CA ALA A 505 -2.13 44.43 6.91
C ALA A 505 -2.56 44.95 8.30
N ARG A 506 -3.09 44.10 9.17
CA ARG A 506 -3.48 44.49 10.53
C ARG A 506 -2.29 44.53 11.49
N ALA A 507 -1.32 43.62 11.33
CA ALA A 507 -0.10 43.61 12.13
C ALA A 507 0.84 44.79 11.82
N THR A 508 0.97 45.19 10.54
CA THR A 508 1.82 46.33 10.15
C THR A 508 1.28 47.67 10.64
N VAL A 509 -0.04 47.84 10.73
CA VAL A 509 -0.67 49.06 11.25
C VAL A 509 -0.47 49.20 12.77
N VAL A 510 -0.38 48.09 13.50
CA VAL A 510 -0.07 48.09 14.93
C VAL A 510 1.40 48.39 15.20
N ALA A 511 2.33 47.83 14.41
CA ALA A 511 3.77 48.08 14.57
C ALA A 511 4.21 49.50 14.15
N ALA A 512 3.39 50.23 13.39
CA ALA A 512 3.65 51.61 12.99
C ALA A 512 2.97 52.65 13.91
N GLY A 513 2.27 52.21 14.96
CA GLY A 513 1.50 53.04 15.88
C GLY A 513 2.08 53.19 17.28
N GLU A 514 3.31 52.70 17.53
CA GLU A 514 4.11 52.99 18.74
C GLU A 514 5.27 53.93 18.42
#